data_AF-A0A8D8RGD1-F1
#
_entry.id   AF-A0A8D8RGD1-F1
#
_cell.length_a   1.000
_cell.length_b   1.000
_cell.length_c   1.000
_cell.angle_alpha   90.00
_cell.angle_beta   90.00
_cell.angle_gamma   90.00
#
_symmetry.space_group_name_H-M   'P 1'
#
loop_
_entity.id
_entity.type
_entity.pdbx_description
1 polymer ?
#
loop_
_entity_poly.entity_id
_entity_poly.type
_entity_poly.pdbx_seq_one_letter_code
_entity_poly.pdbx_strand_id
1 'polypeptide(L)'
;GVQTKSFIMGVHEEHRLPVAISLILWVSALVSSFLDNIPLSSMMVHIITSLAHNKELNLPIQPLVWALALGASLGGNGTLMGSSANMVCAGMSEQHGYKFTFTQFLRVGYPIMLGSVAVANVYLYLCHICFTWHPPSME
;
A
#
# COMPACT_ATOMS: atom_id res chain seq x y z
N GLY A 1 1.40 -2.06 14.68
CA GLY A 1 0.37 -2.59 15.60
C GLY A 1 -0.14 -1.51 16.53
N VAL A 2 0.55 -1.27 17.64
CA VAL A 2 0.09 -0.38 18.72
C VAL A 2 0.10 1.12 18.34
N GLN A 3 1.11 1.59 17.59
CA GLN A 3 1.16 3.00 17.16
C GLN A 3 0.08 3.36 16.13
N THR A 4 -0.23 2.45 15.20
CA THR A 4 -1.31 2.61 14.22
C THR A 4 -2.67 2.76 14.91
N LYS A 5 -2.90 2.00 16.00
CA LYS A 5 -4.11 2.09 16.83
C LYS A 5 -4.28 3.48 17.45
N SER A 6 -3.23 4.04 18.06
CA SER A 6 -3.33 5.32 18.76
C SER A 6 -3.62 6.49 17.81
N PHE A 7 -3.17 6.40 16.56
CA PHE A 7 -3.43 7.42 15.54
C PHE A 7 -4.87 7.34 15.00
N ILE A 8 -5.41 6.12 14.83
CA ILE A 8 -6.80 5.91 14.36
C ILE A 8 -7.82 6.25 15.44
N MET A 9 -7.52 5.98 16.72
CA MET A 9 -8.42 6.26 17.85
C MET A 9 -8.62 7.76 18.12
N GLY A 10 -7.69 8.61 17.66
CA GLY A 10 -7.81 10.07 17.77
C GLY A 10 -8.76 10.71 16.75
N VAL A 11 -9.29 9.93 15.81
CA VAL A 11 -10.18 10.41 14.74
C VAL A 11 -11.61 9.92 14.97
N HIS A 12 -12.60 10.78 14.69
CA HIS A 12 -14.04 10.50 14.72
C HIS A 12 -14.40 9.19 14.00
N GLU A 13 -15.34 8.41 14.55
CA GLU A 13 -15.69 7.05 14.10
C GLU A 13 -16.01 6.94 12.60
N GLU A 14 -16.64 7.96 12.03
CA GLU A 14 -17.01 8.07 10.62
C GLU A 14 -15.82 8.18 9.65
N HIS A 15 -14.63 8.55 10.13
CA HIS A 15 -13.42 8.71 9.31
C HIS A 15 -12.36 7.63 9.57
N ARG A 16 -12.56 6.73 10.53
CA ARG A 16 -11.56 5.70 10.90
C ARG A 16 -11.25 4.73 9.75
N LEU A 17 -12.27 4.36 8.97
CA LEU A 17 -12.16 3.48 7.80
C LEU A 17 -11.31 4.06 6.66
N PRO A 18 -11.65 5.24 6.10
CA PRO A 18 -10.87 5.83 5.03
C PRO A 18 -9.45 6.21 5.45
N VAL A 19 -9.24 6.60 6.72
CA VAL A 19 -7.89 6.84 7.27
C VAL A 19 -7.08 5.55 7.34
N ALA A 20 -7.68 4.44 7.81
CA ALA A 20 -7.00 3.15 7.86
C ALA A 20 -6.63 2.65 6.45
N ILE A 21 -7.54 2.78 5.47
CA ILE A 21 -7.30 2.44 4.07
C ILE A 21 -6.13 3.26 3.51
N SER A 22 -6.16 4.58 3.68
CA SER A 22 -5.10 5.47 3.21
C SER A 22 -3.76 5.11 3.87
N LEU A 23 -3.76 4.91 5.19
CA LEU A 23 -2.54 4.59 5.93
C LEU A 23 -1.95 3.25 5.48
N ILE A 24 -2.77 2.22 5.30
CA ILE A 24 -2.30 0.92 4.81
C ILE A 24 -1.78 1.05 3.38
N LEU A 25 -2.47 1.76 2.49
CA LEU A 25 -2.02 1.94 1.11
C LEU A 25 -0.66 2.64 1.04
N TRP A 26 -0.50 3.76 1.73
CA TRP A 26 0.74 4.54 1.73
C TRP A 26 1.89 3.80 2.43
N VAL A 27 1.64 3.20 3.59
CA VAL A 27 2.67 2.40 4.30
C VAL A 27 3.07 1.20 3.46
N SER A 28 2.11 0.47 2.87
CA SER A 28 2.41 -0.65 1.99
C SER A 28 3.22 -0.20 0.78
N ALA A 29 2.87 0.91 0.14
CA ALA A 29 3.60 1.41 -1.01
C ALA A 29 5.04 1.80 -0.67
N LEU A 30 5.24 2.53 0.43
CA LEU A 30 6.58 2.93 0.88
C LEU A 30 7.43 1.73 1.29
N VAL A 31 6.86 0.78 2.02
CA VAL A 31 7.59 -0.42 2.43
C VAL A 31 7.88 -1.32 1.22
N SER A 32 6.94 -1.46 0.28
CA SER A 32 7.12 -2.22 -0.97
C SER A 32 8.19 -1.61 -1.88
N SER A 33 8.45 -0.31 -1.74
CA SER A 33 9.53 0.33 -2.48
C SER A 33 10.91 -0.18 -2.05
N PHE A 34 11.02 -0.94 -0.95
CA PHE A 34 12.26 -1.61 -0.51
C PHE A 34 12.13 -3.13 -0.41
N LEU A 35 10.93 -3.63 -0.15
CA LEU A 35 10.65 -5.06 0.03
C LEU A 35 9.79 -5.58 -1.11
N ASP A 36 10.11 -6.78 -1.59
CA ASP A 36 9.27 -7.47 -2.56
C ASP A 36 7.85 -7.72 -2.00
N ASN A 37 6.88 -7.89 -2.89
CA ASN A 37 5.47 -8.07 -2.56
C ASN A 37 5.20 -9.31 -1.67
N ILE A 38 6.06 -10.33 -1.72
CA ILE A 38 5.91 -11.58 -0.96
C ILE A 38 6.05 -11.35 0.56
N PRO A 39 7.20 -10.85 1.08
CA PRO A 39 7.33 -10.57 2.50
C PRO A 39 6.34 -9.50 2.98
N LEU A 40 6.05 -8.49 2.16
CA LEU A 40 5.09 -7.44 2.52
C LEU A 40 3.67 -8.01 2.72
N SER A 41 3.21 -8.85 1.79
CA SER A 41 1.90 -9.51 1.89
C SER A 41 1.83 -10.38 3.14
N SER A 42 2.87 -11.17 3.43
CA SER A 42 2.95 -11.99 4.64
C SER A 42 2.84 -11.16 5.92
N MET A 43 3.60 -10.06 6.03
CA MET A 43 3.54 -9.17 7.19
C MET A 43 2.14 -8.55 7.37
N MET A 44 1.53 -8.15 6.26
CA MET A 44 0.27 -7.42 6.27
C MET A 44 -0.93 -8.31 6.55
N VAL A 45 -0.89 -9.61 6.21
CA VAL A 45 -1.88 -10.58 6.68
C VAL A 45 -1.96 -10.59 8.21
N HIS A 46 -0.82 -10.58 8.91
CA HIS A 46 -0.81 -10.53 10.38
C HIS A 46 -1.38 -9.22 10.94
N ILE A 47 -1.13 -8.10 10.26
CA ILE A 47 -1.65 -6.78 10.66
C ILE A 47 -3.16 -6.72 10.44
N ILE A 48 -3.65 -7.20 9.30
CA ILE A 48 -5.06 -7.24 8.95
C ILE A 48 -5.83 -8.18 9.87
N THR A 49 -5.31 -9.37 10.21
CA THR A 49 -5.96 -10.27 11.18
C THR A 49 -6.00 -9.69 12.59
N SER A 50 -4.96 -8.95 12.99
CA SER A 50 -4.95 -8.22 14.27
C SER A 50 -5.96 -7.06 14.30
N LEU A 51 -6.14 -6.37 13.17
CA LEU A 51 -7.17 -5.33 13.02
C LEU A 51 -8.58 -5.92 12.99
N ALA A 52 -8.77 -7.06 12.33
CA ALA A 52 -10.03 -7.77 12.24
C ALA A 52 -10.52 -8.34 13.59
N HIS A 53 -9.59 -8.77 14.45
CA HIS A 53 -9.93 -9.25 15.81
C HIS A 53 -10.25 -8.12 16.79
N ASN A 54 -10.02 -6.85 16.43
CA ASN A 54 -10.39 -5.72 17.27
C ASN A 54 -11.87 -5.36 17.09
N LYS A 55 -12.71 -5.85 18.01
CA LYS A 55 -14.14 -5.52 18.08
C LYS A 55 -14.45 -4.03 18.20
N GLU A 56 -13.53 -3.21 18.73
CA GLU A 56 -13.68 -1.74 18.85
C GLU A 56 -13.67 -1.01 17.50
N LEU A 57 -13.11 -1.62 16.47
CA LEU A 57 -12.82 -0.98 15.19
C LEU A 57 -13.83 -1.40 14.10
N ASN A 58 -14.39 -2.62 14.19
CA ASN A 58 -15.42 -3.15 13.28
C ASN A 58 -15.10 -2.91 11.78
N LEU A 59 -13.80 -2.90 11.42
CA LEU A 59 -13.38 -2.63 10.05
C LEU A 59 -13.55 -3.88 9.18
N PRO A 60 -14.26 -3.80 8.04
CA PRO A 60 -14.29 -4.87 7.06
C PRO A 60 -12.88 -5.17 6.54
N ILE A 61 -12.51 -6.44 6.48
CA ILE A 61 -11.19 -6.89 6.01
C ILE A 61 -10.97 -6.55 4.52
N GLN A 62 -12.05 -6.55 3.74
CA GLN A 62 -12.00 -6.49 2.28
C GLN A 62 -11.38 -5.19 1.73
N PRO A 63 -11.78 -3.98 2.18
CA PRO A 63 -11.11 -2.75 1.75
C PRO A 63 -9.64 -2.66 2.17
N LEU A 64 -9.28 -3.19 3.35
CA LEU A 64 -7.87 -3.21 3.80
C LEU A 64 -6.99 -4.06 2.89
N VAL A 65 -7.50 -5.22 2.47
CA VAL A 65 -6.77 -6.11 1.54
C VAL A 65 -6.60 -5.46 0.17
N TRP A 66 -7.62 -4.76 -0.34
CA TRP A 66 -7.50 -4.01 -1.59
C TRP A 66 -6.51 -2.85 -1.49
N ALA A 67 -6.53 -2.11 -0.37
CA ALA A 67 -5.57 -1.05 -0.09
C ALA A 67 -4.13 -1.57 -0.06
N LEU A 68 -3.92 -2.71 0.61
CA LEU A 68 -2.65 -3.40 0.63
C LEU A 68 -2.21 -3.83 -0.76
N ALA A 69 -3.08 -4.51 -1.52
CA ALA A 69 -2.74 -5.05 -2.83
C ALA A 69 -2.34 -3.94 -3.81
N LEU A 70 -3.10 -2.83 -3.83
CA LEU A 70 -2.78 -1.66 -4.63
C LEU A 70 -1.50 -0.96 -4.16
N GLY A 71 -1.34 -0.77 -2.84
CA GLY A 71 -0.14 -0.17 -2.26
C GLY A 71 1.12 -0.97 -2.58
N ALA A 72 1.10 -2.28 -2.35
CA ALA A 72 2.21 -3.19 -2.65
C ALA A 72 2.58 -3.17 -4.14
N SER A 73 1.59 -3.39 -5.02
CA SER A 73 1.83 -3.47 -6.46
C SER A 73 2.38 -2.16 -7.05
N LEU A 74 1.87 -1.01 -6.58
CA LEU A 74 2.30 0.29 -7.07
C LEU A 74 3.62 0.75 -6.43
N GLY A 75 3.85 0.40 -5.17
CA GLY A 75 5.05 0.76 -4.40
C GLY A 75 6.33 0.13 -4.93
N GLY A 76 6.28 -1.15 -5.33
CA GLY A 76 7.42 -1.85 -5.91
C GLY A 76 7.98 -1.22 -7.19
N ASN A 77 7.17 -0.43 -7.91
CA ASN A 77 7.60 0.29 -9.12
C ASN A 77 8.42 1.56 -8.81
N GLY A 78 8.42 2.03 -7.57
CA GLY A 78 9.07 3.29 -7.19
C GLY A 78 10.59 3.22 -7.09
N THR A 79 11.17 2.03 -6.96
CA THR A 79 12.62 1.87 -6.86
C THR A 79 13.11 0.66 -7.65
N LEU A 80 14.41 0.64 -7.88
CA LEU A 80 15.06 -0.50 -8.50
C LEU A 80 15.04 -1.76 -7.62
N MET A 81 15.01 -1.60 -6.29
CA MET A 81 15.01 -2.72 -5.33
C MET A 81 13.61 -3.24 -5.01
N GLY A 82 12.57 -2.45 -5.27
CA GLY A 82 11.18 -2.80 -4.95
C GLY A 82 10.60 -3.94 -5.80
N SER A 83 11.26 -4.31 -6.91
CA SER A 83 10.88 -5.47 -7.70
C SER A 83 12.11 -6.11 -8.37
N SER A 84 12.16 -7.44 -8.32
CA SER A 84 13.14 -8.24 -9.07
C SER A 84 13.13 -7.95 -10.58
N ALA A 85 11.99 -7.58 -11.16
CA ALA A 85 11.90 -7.21 -12.57
C ALA A 85 12.71 -5.94 -12.90
N ASN A 86 12.73 -4.95 -12.01
CA ASN A 86 13.48 -3.71 -12.20
C ASN A 86 15.00 -3.98 -12.17
N MET A 87 15.45 -4.88 -11.29
CA MET A 87 16.85 -5.33 -11.25
C MET A 87 17.26 -6.10 -12.50
N VAL A 88 16.41 -7.01 -12.98
CA VAL A 88 16.66 -7.76 -14.22
C VAL A 88 16.76 -6.82 -15.42
N CYS A 89 15.85 -5.84 -15.51
CA CYS A 89 15.90 -4.82 -16.56
C CYS A 89 17.19 -3.99 -16.50
N ALA A 90 17.66 -3.64 -15.30
CA ALA A 90 18.93 -2.96 -15.12
C ALA A 90 20.12 -3.80 -15.61
N GLY A 91 20.17 -5.08 -15.24
CA GLY A 91 21.21 -6.01 -15.72
C GLY A 91 21.20 -6.17 -17.24
N MET A 92 20.02 -6.28 -17.85
CA MET A 92 19.86 -6.36 -19.31
C MET A 92 20.29 -5.07 -20.02
N SER A 93 19.97 -3.90 -19.45
CA SER A 93 20.39 -2.61 -20.02
C SER A 93 21.91 -2.42 -19.99
N GLU A 94 22.56 -2.89 -18.92
CA GLU A 94 24.01 -2.85 -18.79
C GLU A 94 24.69 -3.73 -19.84
N GLN A 95 24.12 -4.90 -20.16
CA GLN A 95 24.61 -5.76 -21.25
C GLN A 95 24.54 -5.08 -22.63
N HIS A 96 23.61 -4.15 -22.83
CA HIS A 96 23.46 -3.38 -24.08
C HIS A 96 24.21 -2.03 -24.05
N GLY A 97 25.02 -1.78 -23.02
CA GLY A 97 25.84 -0.56 -22.90
C GLY A 97 25.13 0.65 -22.28
N TYR A 98 23.88 0.51 -21.85
CA TYR A 98 23.13 1.56 -21.15
C TYR A 98 23.23 1.35 -19.65
N LYS A 99 24.17 2.05 -19.00
CA LYS A 99 24.29 2.03 -17.54
C LYS A 99 23.46 3.13 -16.92
N PHE A 100 22.53 2.77 -16.05
CA PHE A 100 21.83 3.74 -15.19
C PHE A 100 22.07 3.41 -13.73
N THR A 101 22.27 4.44 -12.91
CA THR A 101 22.51 4.28 -11.46
C THR A 101 21.17 4.10 -10.73
N PHE A 102 21.19 3.42 -9.57
CA PHE A 102 20.03 3.32 -8.67
C PHE A 102 19.35 4.68 -8.45
N THR A 103 20.13 5.74 -8.21
CA THR A 103 19.63 7.10 -7.99
C THR A 103 18.95 7.71 -9.22
N GLN A 104 19.38 7.36 -10.44
CA GLN A 104 18.74 7.80 -11.68
C GLN A 104 17.35 7.18 -11.83
N PHE A 105 17.26 5.86 -11.59
CA PHE A 105 15.98 5.16 -11.59
C PHE A 105 15.06 5.72 -10.49
N LEU A 106 15.58 5.89 -9.27
CA LEU A 106 14.80 6.39 -8.14
C LEU A 106 14.30 7.82 -8.39
N ARG A 107 15.10 8.71 -8.99
CA ARG A 107 14.68 10.08 -9.29
C ARG A 107 13.47 10.14 -10.23
N VAL A 108 13.31 9.16 -11.11
CA VAL A 108 12.19 9.08 -12.07
C VAL A 108 11.06 8.20 -11.54
N GLY A 109 11.37 7.02 -11.03
CA GLY A 109 10.41 6.03 -10.54
C GLY A 109 9.68 6.47 -9.27
N TYR A 110 10.38 7.13 -8.34
CA TYR A 110 9.79 7.54 -7.06
C TYR A 110 8.65 8.57 -7.21
N PRO A 111 8.78 9.67 -8.00
CA PRO A 111 7.65 10.59 -8.21
C PRO A 111 6.50 9.93 -8.99
N ILE A 112 6.79 9.03 -9.94
CA ILE A 112 5.76 8.28 -10.67
C ILE A 112 5.00 7.36 -9.72
N MET A 113 5.70 6.67 -8.81
CA MET A 113 5.09 5.85 -7.77
C MET A 113 4.18 6.69 -6.88
N LEU A 114 4.66 7.84 -6.38
CA LEU A 114 3.85 8.74 -5.55
C LEU A 114 2.57 9.19 -6.27
N GLY A 115 2.67 9.55 -7.55
CA GLY A 115 1.51 9.91 -8.37
C GLY A 115 0.53 8.76 -8.52
N SER A 116 1.03 7.56 -8.83
CA SER A 116 0.22 6.35 -9.01
C SER A 116 -0.51 5.95 -7.72
N VAL A 117 0.20 6.01 -6.58
CA VAL A 117 -0.33 5.74 -5.24
C VAL A 117 -1.37 6.79 -4.86
N ALA A 118 -1.15 8.07 -5.17
CA ALA A 118 -2.14 9.11 -4.95
C ALA A 118 -3.42 8.88 -5.77
N VAL A 119 -3.30 8.49 -7.04
CA VAL A 119 -4.45 8.11 -7.88
C VAL A 119 -5.18 6.90 -7.30
N ALA A 120 -4.46 5.86 -6.86
CA ALA A 120 -5.05 4.70 -6.21
C ALA A 120 -5.75 5.05 -4.88
N ASN A 121 -5.20 6.00 -4.12
CA ASN A 121 -5.82 6.50 -2.90
C ASN A 121 -7.16 7.18 -3.20
N VAL A 122 -7.20 8.05 -4.22
CA VAL A 122 -8.43 8.70 -4.68
C VAL A 122 -9.43 7.64 -5.18
N TYR A 123 -8.96 6.65 -5.94
CA TYR A 123 -9.81 5.55 -6.42
C TYR A 123 -10.45 4.77 -5.25
N LEU A 124 -9.66 4.37 -4.25
CA LEU A 124 -10.20 3.66 -3.08
C LEU A 124 -11.15 4.53 -2.26
N TYR A 125 -10.87 5.82 -2.15
CA TYR A 125 -11.76 6.76 -1.48
C TYR A 125 -13.10 6.92 -2.22
N LEU A 126 -13.07 7.03 -3.55
CA LEU A 126 -14.26 7.06 -4.39
C LEU A 126 -15.04 5.75 -4.31
N CYS A 127 -14.36 4.60 -4.35
CA CYS A 127 -15.00 3.30 -4.17
C CYS A 127 -15.67 3.23 -2.79
N HIS A 128 -15.01 3.64 -1.71
CA HIS A 128 -15.59 3.64 -0.37
C HIS A 128 -16.87 4.49 -0.26
N ILE A 129 -16.92 5.65 -0.93
CA ILE A 129 -18.06 6.57 -0.90
C ILE A 129 -19.19 6.13 -1.82
N CYS A 130 -18.91 5.86 -3.10
CA CYS A 130 -19.92 5.54 -4.11
C CYS A 130 -20.49 4.13 -3.97
N PHE A 131 -19.72 3.27 -3.31
CA PHE A 131 -19.80 1.85 -3.47
C PHE A 131 -19.52 1.31 -2.06
N THR A 132 -20.54 1.35 -1.21
CA THR A 132 -20.50 0.82 0.16
C THR A 132 -20.28 -0.70 0.08
N TRP A 133 -19.04 -1.13 -0.19
CA TRP A 133 -18.63 -2.52 -0.49
C TRP A 133 -18.56 -3.38 0.78
N HIS A 134 -19.13 -2.86 1.86
CA HIS A 134 -19.31 -3.50 3.14
C HIS A 134 -20.83 -3.71 3.29
N PRO A 135 -21.31 -4.94 3.51
CA PRO A 135 -22.62 -5.09 4.12
C PRO A 135 -22.62 -4.29 5.44
N PRO A 136 -23.73 -3.64 5.83
CA PRO A 136 -23.83 -3.04 7.15
C PRO A 136 -23.47 -4.13 8.15
N SER A 137 -22.59 -3.81 9.10
CA SER A 137 -22.25 -4.70 10.21
C SER A 137 -23.56 -5.23 10.78
N MET A 138 -23.85 -6.53 10.56
CA MET A 138 -25.00 -7.14 11.20
C MET A 138 -24.85 -6.94 12.70
N GLU A 139 -25.93 -6.44 13.30
CA GLU A 139 -26.14 -6.29 14.74
C GLU A 139 -25.69 -7.53 15.53
#